data_AF-A0A2E0XB95-F1
#
_entry.id   AF-A0A2E0XB95-F1
#
_cell.length_a   1.000
_cell.length_b   1.000
_cell.length_c   1.000
_cell.angle_alpha   90.00
_cell.angle_beta   90.00
_cell.angle_gamma   90.00
#
_symmetry.space_group_name_H-M   'P 1'
#
loop_
_entity.id
_entity.type
_entity.pdbx_description
1 polymer ?
#
loop_
_entity_poly.entity_id
_entity_poly.type
_entity_poly.pdbx_seq_one_letter_code
_entity_poly.pdbx_strand_id
1 'polypeptide(L)'
;MSAPSDQQDSPSLSPSTIAGGVALLGVLIACLIVLPELRRHVRGDVPPPSDLAEPADGAGAESADPAADAEDVAEEEAPPATAIRPAAITGAKTIAALPLDERSVETMHDRSRTGKCEVLPPGEAVRVTSFQQYLTDRDTRGWDGEPTALSTRRPVLSVGLDMLPGDRSDLPALSRGEILKYLSSRYITIQARVQKDPVTGEIFLHHRPIAAMAPLPTGTLTESMSDELVETLQNYRGVGVFLPEGEEPIAANLRTMVLLNRSERLDPGSAVPRLRFEYLFVHGQPKSNRVDADLDLHAFATSDDRTVLHWLRDDKTPRRVDDCCLVSFIRFTDFSHGGFYPSESQTRYARIDARASFAVDDLAAYSKEQGWGEGAFDRLPALLDAIVAGDVAPSAVGVQSTAGDSTH
;
A
#
# COMPACT_ATOMS: atom_id res chain seq x y z
N MET A 1 -40.68 63.48 13.25
CA MET A 1 -40.43 62.73 14.50
C MET A 1 -40.92 61.31 14.28
N SER A 2 -40.23 60.34 14.88
CA SER A 2 -40.29 58.87 14.68
C SER A 2 -39.23 58.34 13.70
N ALA A 3 -38.16 57.81 14.28
CA ALA A 3 -37.23 56.84 13.69
C ALA A 3 -37.86 55.44 13.62
N PRO A 4 -37.34 54.54 12.79
CA PRO A 4 -36.61 53.37 13.32
C PRO A 4 -35.29 53.14 12.55
N SER A 5 -34.16 52.89 13.21
CA SER A 5 -33.71 51.65 13.88
C SER A 5 -33.14 50.62 12.89
N ASP A 6 -31.85 50.39 13.07
CA ASP A 6 -30.96 49.48 12.36
C ASP A 6 -31.46 48.04 12.23
N GLN A 7 -31.12 47.40 11.10
CA GLN A 7 -30.66 46.01 11.14
C GLN A 7 -29.68 45.75 9.98
N GLN A 8 -28.39 45.69 10.32
CA GLN A 8 -27.33 45.14 9.50
C GLN A 8 -27.48 43.61 9.49
N ASP A 9 -27.81 43.03 8.33
CA ASP A 9 -27.61 41.60 8.10
C ASP A 9 -26.31 41.40 7.31
N SER A 10 -25.29 40.94 8.03
CA SER A 10 -24.07 40.37 7.47
C SER A 10 -24.41 39.08 6.70
N PRO A 11 -23.92 38.87 5.47
CA PRO A 11 -24.06 37.57 4.84
C PRO A 11 -23.17 36.56 5.58
N SER A 12 -23.83 35.57 6.19
CA SER A 12 -23.23 34.39 6.78
C SER A 12 -22.40 33.64 5.74
N LEU A 13 -21.09 33.51 6.02
CA LEU A 13 -20.17 32.65 5.29
C LEU A 13 -20.66 31.19 5.37
N SER A 14 -21.01 30.63 4.23
CA SER A 14 -21.28 29.20 4.05
C SER A 14 -19.99 28.38 4.25
N PRO A 15 -20.03 27.21 4.92
CA PRO A 15 -18.85 26.36 5.04
C PRO A 15 -18.53 25.69 3.70
N SER A 16 -17.30 25.89 3.21
CA SER A 16 -16.74 25.28 2.02
C SER A 16 -16.24 23.86 2.30
N THR A 17 -16.76 22.90 1.53
CA THR A 17 -16.34 21.49 1.49
C THR A 17 -14.96 21.35 0.86
N ILE A 18 -14.00 20.70 1.52
CA ILE A 18 -12.72 20.29 0.93
C ILE A 18 -12.66 18.76 0.92
N ALA A 19 -12.29 18.18 -0.22
CA ALA A 19 -12.40 16.75 -0.48
C ALA A 19 -11.13 16.17 -1.11
N GLY A 20 -10.33 15.42 -0.35
CA GLY A 20 -9.14 14.68 -0.79
C GLY A 20 -9.05 13.30 -0.15
N GLY A 21 -8.52 12.24 -0.74
CA GLY A 21 -7.96 12.03 -2.07
C GLY A 21 -7.03 10.82 -2.09
N VAL A 22 -7.54 9.58 -2.06
CA VAL A 22 -6.89 8.36 -2.63
C VAL A 22 -7.96 7.30 -2.80
N ALA A 23 -8.52 7.08 -3.98
CA ALA A 23 -9.32 5.88 -4.21
C ALA A 23 -9.35 5.44 -5.68
N LEU A 24 -9.02 4.17 -5.88
CA LEU A 24 -9.67 3.35 -6.90
C LEU A 24 -9.74 1.91 -6.39
N LEU A 25 -10.92 1.53 -5.90
CA LEU A 25 -11.31 0.14 -5.68
C LEU A 25 -12.79 -0.10 -6.07
N GLY A 26 -13.46 0.94 -6.57
CA GLY A 26 -14.91 1.00 -6.62
C GLY A 26 -15.54 1.02 -8.00
N VAL A 27 -14.87 0.60 -9.08
CA VAL A 27 -15.47 0.75 -10.42
C VAL A 27 -16.32 -0.45 -10.85
N LEU A 28 -16.07 -1.69 -10.40
CA LEU A 28 -16.77 -2.85 -10.98
C LEU A 28 -16.85 -4.06 -10.02
N ILE A 29 -17.43 -3.91 -8.82
CA ILE A 29 -17.67 -5.03 -7.85
C ILE A 29 -18.90 -5.90 -8.25
N ALA A 30 -19.39 -5.65 -9.45
CA ALA A 30 -20.78 -5.56 -9.79
C ALA A 30 -21.36 -6.96 -10.13
N CYS A 31 -20.60 -7.75 -10.89
CA CYS A 31 -21.04 -9.07 -11.37
C CYS A 31 -20.94 -10.19 -10.32
N LEU A 32 -20.27 -10.00 -9.18
CA LEU A 32 -19.64 -11.15 -8.47
C LEU A 32 -20.08 -11.39 -7.04
N ILE A 33 -21.01 -10.57 -6.53
CA ILE A 33 -21.57 -10.76 -5.20
C ILE A 33 -22.44 -12.03 -5.11
N VAL A 34 -22.93 -12.59 -6.23
CA VAL A 34 -23.85 -13.77 -6.20
C VAL A 34 -23.46 -14.92 -7.16
N LEU A 35 -22.52 -14.74 -8.09
CA LEU A 35 -22.10 -15.82 -9.00
C LEU A 35 -21.34 -17.03 -8.36
N PRO A 36 -20.68 -16.94 -7.18
CA PRO A 36 -19.97 -18.10 -6.62
C PRO A 36 -20.90 -19.25 -6.22
N GLU A 37 -22.13 -18.97 -5.77
CA GLU A 37 -23.06 -20.03 -5.33
C GLU A 37 -23.64 -20.84 -6.50
N LEU A 38 -23.82 -20.22 -7.67
CA LEU A 38 -24.23 -20.92 -8.90
C LEU A 38 -23.10 -21.76 -9.51
N ARG A 39 -21.82 -21.37 -9.35
CA ARG A 39 -20.68 -22.19 -9.80
C ARG A 39 -20.43 -23.42 -8.90
N ARG A 40 -20.78 -23.36 -7.62
CA ARG A 40 -20.68 -24.53 -6.71
C ARG A 40 -21.67 -25.66 -7.04
N HIS A 41 -22.78 -25.36 -7.73
CA HIS A 41 -23.72 -26.39 -8.19
C HIS A 41 -23.35 -27.05 -9.53
N VAL A 42 -22.30 -26.58 -10.22
CA VAL A 42 -21.90 -27.08 -11.55
C VAL A 42 -20.54 -27.80 -11.54
N ARG A 43 -19.73 -27.66 -10.48
CA ARG A 43 -18.49 -28.43 -10.30
C ARG A 43 -18.62 -29.41 -9.14
N GLY A 44 -18.81 -30.68 -9.48
CA GLY A 44 -18.78 -31.79 -8.54
C GLY A 44 -17.45 -31.87 -7.78
N ASP A 45 -17.59 -32.15 -6.49
CA ASP A 45 -16.69 -32.83 -5.56
C ASP A 45 -15.20 -32.86 -5.91
N VAL A 46 -14.44 -31.97 -5.26
CA VAL A 46 -13.02 -32.21 -4.97
C VAL A 46 -12.93 -32.55 -3.48
N PRO A 47 -12.43 -33.74 -3.11
CA PRO A 47 -12.29 -34.12 -1.71
C PRO A 47 -11.16 -33.31 -1.04
N PRO A 48 -11.24 -33.05 0.28
CA PRO A 48 -10.20 -32.35 1.02
C PRO A 48 -8.90 -33.18 1.05
N PRO A 49 -7.72 -32.53 1.08
CA PRO A 49 -6.46 -33.23 1.30
C PRO A 49 -6.42 -33.82 2.71
N SER A 50 -6.02 -35.08 2.78
CA SER A 50 -5.79 -35.85 3.98
C SER A 50 -4.70 -35.22 4.86
N ASP A 51 -4.99 -35.10 6.15
CA ASP A 51 -4.02 -34.95 7.22
C ASP A 51 -3.02 -36.14 7.26
N LEU A 52 -1.95 -35.95 8.04
CA LEU A 52 -0.83 -36.83 8.45
C LEU A 52 0.52 -36.37 7.86
N ALA A 53 1.60 -36.17 8.61
CA ALA A 53 1.97 -36.73 9.90
C ALA A 53 2.93 -35.80 10.69
N GLU A 54 2.79 -35.84 12.02
CA GLU A 54 3.79 -35.37 12.98
C GLU A 54 5.08 -36.21 12.91
N PRO A 55 6.27 -35.62 13.05
CA PRO A 55 7.48 -36.39 13.36
C PRO A 55 7.59 -36.64 14.87
N ALA A 56 7.88 -37.90 15.18
CA ALA A 56 8.03 -38.47 16.51
C ALA A 56 9.26 -37.95 17.26
N ASP A 57 9.09 -37.85 18.58
CA ASP A 57 10.11 -37.73 19.60
C ASP A 57 11.22 -38.78 19.44
N GLY A 58 12.47 -38.32 19.46
CA GLY A 58 13.67 -39.14 19.55
C GLY A 58 14.55 -38.66 20.70
N ALA A 59 14.28 -39.19 21.90
CA ALA A 59 15.17 -39.10 23.04
C ALA A 59 16.39 -40.02 22.83
N GLY A 60 17.60 -39.49 23.07
CA GLY A 60 18.84 -40.26 23.07
C GLY A 60 19.96 -39.45 23.72
N ALA A 61 20.46 -39.97 24.84
CA ALA A 61 21.45 -39.40 25.74
C ALA A 61 22.84 -39.22 25.10
N GLU A 62 23.68 -38.34 25.64
CA GLU A 62 24.90 -38.73 26.36
C GLU A 62 25.66 -37.52 26.92
N SER A 63 25.89 -37.56 28.23
CA SER A 63 26.80 -36.71 28.95
C SER A 63 28.23 -37.24 28.81
N ALA A 64 29.17 -36.40 28.37
CA ALA A 64 30.59 -36.60 28.63
C ALA A 64 31.32 -35.24 28.61
N ASP A 65 31.69 -34.77 29.80
CA ASP A 65 32.87 -33.94 30.01
C ASP A 65 34.11 -34.76 29.63
N PRO A 66 35.12 -34.14 28.99
CA PRO A 66 36.28 -33.80 29.81
C PRO A 66 36.95 -32.47 29.46
N ALA A 67 37.57 -31.93 30.51
CA ALA A 67 38.52 -30.83 30.51
C ALA A 67 39.65 -31.00 29.47
N ALA A 68 40.00 -29.87 28.84
CA ALA A 68 41.27 -29.70 28.13
C ALA A 68 41.71 -28.23 28.24
N ASP A 69 42.74 -28.04 29.05
CA ASP A 69 43.92 -27.20 28.85
C ASP A 69 43.75 -25.86 28.11
N ALA A 70 43.79 -24.78 28.90
CA ALA A 70 44.08 -23.44 28.44
C ALA A 70 45.58 -23.33 28.12
N GLU A 71 45.94 -23.54 26.86
CA GLU A 71 47.20 -23.04 26.31
C GLU A 71 47.04 -21.60 25.81
N ASP A 72 48.01 -20.80 26.21
CA ASP A 72 48.19 -19.37 25.95
C ASP A 72 48.47 -19.17 24.45
N VAL A 73 47.43 -18.94 23.66
CA VAL A 73 47.54 -18.60 22.23
C VAL A 73 47.82 -17.11 22.13
N ALA A 74 49.03 -16.78 21.69
CA ALA A 74 49.46 -15.45 21.33
C ALA A 74 48.40 -14.77 20.44
N GLU A 75 48.05 -13.52 20.79
CA GLU A 75 47.22 -12.63 19.98
C GLU A 75 47.88 -12.45 18.60
N GLU A 76 47.48 -13.29 17.64
CA GLU A 76 47.71 -13.06 16.23
C GLU A 76 46.87 -11.84 15.85
N GLU A 77 47.57 -10.72 15.64
CA GLU A 77 47.02 -9.44 15.22
C GLU A 77 46.14 -9.65 13.99
N ALA A 78 44.82 -9.69 14.22
CA ALA A 78 43.85 -9.97 13.18
C ALA A 78 44.09 -9.00 12.01
N PRO A 79 44.18 -9.49 10.76
CA PRO A 79 44.41 -8.62 9.62
C PRO A 79 43.32 -7.53 9.62
N PRO A 80 43.69 -6.27 9.32
CA PRO A 80 42.73 -5.17 9.35
C PRO A 80 41.54 -5.57 8.48
N ALA A 81 40.35 -5.59 9.09
CA ALA A 81 39.12 -5.97 8.42
C ALA A 81 39.02 -5.17 7.12
N THR A 82 39.29 -5.83 6.00
CA THR A 82 39.21 -5.21 4.69
C THR A 82 37.74 -4.82 4.54
N ALA A 83 37.44 -3.52 4.66
CA ALA A 83 36.08 -3.03 4.55
C ALA A 83 35.54 -3.46 3.17
N ILE A 84 34.72 -4.52 3.16
CA ILE A 84 34.08 -5.02 1.96
C ILE A 84 33.20 -3.87 1.48
N ARG A 85 33.56 -3.26 0.36
CA ARG A 85 32.70 -2.26 -0.26
C ARG A 85 31.38 -2.95 -0.62
N PRO A 86 30.22 -2.40 -0.24
CA PRO A 86 28.94 -2.96 -0.62
C PRO A 86 28.88 -3.06 -2.14
N ALA A 87 28.53 -4.23 -2.66
CA ALA A 87 28.40 -4.45 -4.09
C ALA A 87 27.17 -3.70 -4.61
N ALA A 88 27.28 -3.08 -5.79
CA ALA A 88 26.14 -2.45 -6.44
C ALA A 88 25.09 -3.50 -6.81
N ILE A 89 23.84 -3.28 -6.42
CA ILE A 89 22.72 -4.16 -6.75
C ILE A 89 22.37 -3.93 -8.23
N THR A 90 22.45 -4.99 -9.01
CA THR A 90 22.11 -4.96 -10.44
C THR A 90 20.62 -5.27 -10.66
N GLY A 91 20.02 -4.69 -11.70
CA GLY A 91 18.63 -4.99 -12.09
C GLY A 91 17.54 -4.28 -11.28
N ALA A 92 17.89 -3.51 -10.23
CA ALA A 92 16.94 -2.64 -9.56
C ALA A 92 16.46 -1.53 -10.51
N LYS A 93 15.15 -1.46 -10.76
CA LYS A 93 14.56 -0.36 -11.52
C LYS A 93 14.51 0.89 -10.64
N THR A 94 15.41 1.84 -10.90
CA THR A 94 15.52 3.07 -10.11
C THR A 94 14.90 4.27 -10.81
N ILE A 95 14.55 5.29 -10.02
CA ILE A 95 14.17 6.63 -10.49
C ILE A 95 14.86 7.68 -9.64
N ALA A 96 15.24 8.81 -10.24
CA ALA A 96 15.94 9.89 -9.55
C ALA A 96 15.08 11.14 -9.32
N ALA A 97 13.92 11.24 -9.96
CA ALA A 97 13.06 12.41 -9.90
C ALA A 97 11.57 12.03 -9.94
N LEU A 98 10.75 12.85 -9.27
CA LEU A 98 9.31 12.71 -9.21
C LEU A 98 8.64 13.98 -9.75
N PRO A 99 8.05 13.93 -10.97
CA PRO A 99 7.32 15.06 -11.50
C PRO A 99 6.06 15.33 -10.66
N LEU A 100 5.72 16.60 -10.53
CA LEU A 100 4.46 17.01 -9.90
C LEU A 100 3.39 17.41 -10.93
N ASP A 101 3.81 17.76 -12.14
CA ASP A 101 2.89 18.13 -13.22
C ASP A 101 2.16 16.91 -13.77
N GLU A 102 0.86 17.09 -14.05
CA GLU A 102 -0.05 16.02 -14.42
C GLU A 102 0.43 15.22 -15.65
N ARG A 103 0.92 15.92 -16.69
CA ARG A 103 1.33 15.30 -17.95
C ARG A 103 2.56 14.42 -17.79
N SER A 104 3.56 14.87 -17.04
CA SER A 104 4.75 14.08 -16.75
C SER A 104 4.43 12.88 -15.86
N VAL A 105 3.53 13.04 -14.90
CA VAL A 105 3.05 11.95 -14.04
C VAL A 105 2.30 10.89 -14.85
N GLU A 106 1.40 11.29 -15.75
CA GLU A 106 0.71 10.38 -16.67
C GLU A 106 1.71 9.63 -17.55
N THR A 107 2.68 10.35 -18.14
CA THR A 107 3.74 9.76 -18.95
C THR A 107 4.56 8.73 -18.15
N MET A 108 4.86 9.03 -16.90
CA MET A 108 5.56 8.14 -15.98
C MET A 108 4.75 6.88 -15.65
N HIS A 109 3.44 7.04 -15.40
CA HIS A 109 2.51 5.93 -15.19
C HIS A 109 2.48 5.00 -16.41
N ASP A 110 2.37 5.56 -17.60
CA ASP A 110 2.32 4.82 -18.85
C ASP A 110 3.62 4.11 -19.22
N ARG A 111 4.77 4.71 -18.92
CA ARG A 111 6.07 4.03 -19.04
C ARG A 111 6.24 2.88 -18.06
N SER A 112 5.49 2.89 -16.95
CA SER A 112 5.57 1.89 -15.89
C SER A 112 4.63 0.69 -16.08
N ARG A 113 4.17 0.42 -17.31
CA ARG A 113 3.29 -0.72 -17.65
C ARG A 113 3.80 -2.09 -17.21
N THR A 114 5.11 -2.29 -17.13
CA THR A 114 5.71 -3.57 -16.68
C THR A 114 5.71 -3.72 -15.15
N GLY A 115 5.51 -2.62 -14.42
CA GLY A 115 5.43 -2.54 -12.96
C GLY A 115 4.01 -2.64 -12.42
N LYS A 116 3.04 -3.15 -13.19
CA LYS A 116 1.68 -3.42 -12.71
C LYS A 116 1.70 -4.23 -11.40
N CYS A 117 0.78 -3.89 -10.51
CA CYS A 117 0.56 -4.66 -9.29
C CYS A 117 0.17 -6.10 -9.62
N GLU A 118 0.90 -7.04 -9.04
CA GLU A 118 0.68 -8.47 -9.25
C GLU A 118 -0.33 -8.98 -8.23
N VAL A 119 -1.36 -9.68 -8.69
CA VAL A 119 -2.43 -10.19 -7.80
C VAL A 119 -2.09 -11.60 -7.35
N LEU A 120 -2.14 -11.83 -6.03
CA LEU A 120 -1.96 -13.17 -5.47
C LEU A 120 -3.18 -14.07 -5.78
N PRO A 121 -2.95 -15.34 -6.17
CA PRO A 121 -4.02 -16.30 -6.33
C PRO A 121 -4.68 -16.62 -4.97
N PRO A 122 -5.92 -17.13 -4.95
CA PRO A 122 -6.60 -17.52 -3.71
C PRO A 122 -5.88 -18.66 -2.99
N GLY A 123 -5.95 -18.68 -1.65
CA GLY A 123 -5.35 -19.70 -0.79
C GLY A 123 -3.89 -19.47 -0.42
N GLU A 124 -3.25 -18.44 -0.98
CA GLU A 124 -1.90 -18.00 -0.61
C GLU A 124 -1.90 -17.29 0.75
N ALA A 125 -0.79 -17.37 1.49
CA ALA A 125 -0.64 -16.59 2.71
C ALA A 125 -0.57 -15.09 2.39
N VAL A 126 -1.43 -14.28 3.02
CA VAL A 126 -1.43 -12.82 2.84
C VAL A 126 -0.06 -12.24 3.20
N ARG A 127 0.55 -12.69 4.30
CA ARG A 127 1.89 -12.27 4.72
C ARG A 127 2.83 -13.47 4.70
N VAL A 128 4.02 -13.29 4.13
CA VAL A 128 5.12 -14.27 4.22
C VAL A 128 6.27 -13.54 4.88
N THR A 129 6.73 -14.04 6.03
CA THR A 129 7.81 -13.42 6.80
C THR A 129 9.19 -13.94 6.48
N SER A 130 9.27 -15.19 6.03
CA SER A 130 10.50 -15.82 5.58
C SER A 130 10.94 -15.30 4.22
N PHE A 131 12.24 -15.35 3.99
CA PHE A 131 12.84 -15.08 2.69
C PHE A 131 12.74 -16.33 1.82
N GLN A 132 12.14 -16.19 0.64
CA GLN A 132 11.89 -17.26 -0.31
C GLN A 132 12.43 -16.87 -1.68
N GLN A 133 12.81 -17.85 -2.49
CA GLN A 133 13.32 -17.59 -3.82
C GLN A 133 12.23 -17.07 -4.78
N TYR A 134 10.99 -17.52 -4.59
CA TYR A 134 9.83 -17.14 -5.41
C TYR A 134 8.71 -16.66 -4.52
N LEU A 135 8.13 -15.50 -4.83
CA LEU A 135 6.93 -15.01 -4.15
C LEU A 135 5.68 -15.18 -5.00
N THR A 136 5.85 -15.29 -6.31
CA THR A 136 4.78 -15.33 -7.32
C THR A 136 5.19 -16.16 -8.52
N ASP A 137 4.21 -16.62 -9.32
CA ASP A 137 4.43 -17.29 -10.60
C ASP A 137 5.27 -16.48 -11.60
N ARG A 138 5.33 -15.15 -11.44
CA ARG A 138 6.15 -14.33 -12.32
C ARG A 138 7.64 -14.49 -12.02
N ASP A 139 7.98 -14.75 -10.76
CA ASP A 139 9.36 -14.90 -10.33
C ASP A 139 9.96 -16.22 -10.86
N THR A 140 9.13 -17.22 -11.18
CA THR A 140 9.58 -18.50 -11.77
C THR A 140 9.86 -18.42 -13.27
N ARG A 141 9.22 -17.49 -14.00
CA ARG A 141 9.27 -17.42 -15.48
C ARG A 141 10.48 -16.67 -16.06
N GLY A 142 11.28 -16.01 -15.22
CA GLY A 142 12.41 -15.18 -15.64
C GLY A 142 13.77 -15.68 -15.18
N TRP A 143 13.88 -16.96 -14.79
CA TRP A 143 15.12 -17.48 -14.21
C TRP A 143 16.08 -18.00 -15.29
N ASP A 144 17.12 -17.22 -15.57
CA ASP A 144 18.24 -17.58 -16.46
C ASP A 144 19.42 -18.23 -15.72
N GLY A 145 19.21 -18.75 -14.50
CA GLY A 145 20.23 -19.43 -13.69
C GLY A 145 21.06 -18.53 -12.74
N GLU A 146 20.91 -17.21 -12.80
CA GLU A 146 21.53 -16.28 -11.83
C GLU A 146 20.91 -16.43 -10.43
N PRO A 147 21.68 -16.26 -9.33
CA PRO A 147 21.13 -16.23 -7.98
C PRO A 147 20.14 -15.08 -7.84
N THR A 148 18.84 -15.39 -7.70
CA THR A 148 17.83 -14.38 -7.44
C THR A 148 17.90 -13.95 -5.97
N ALA A 149 17.80 -12.64 -5.72
CA ALA A 149 17.68 -12.13 -4.38
C ALA A 149 16.48 -12.78 -3.68
N LEU A 150 16.72 -13.34 -2.48
CA LEU A 150 15.64 -13.93 -1.71
C LEU A 150 14.66 -12.83 -1.34
N SER A 151 13.37 -13.10 -1.44
CA SER A 151 12.33 -12.10 -1.32
C SER A 151 11.31 -12.49 -0.24
N THR A 152 10.73 -11.50 0.42
CA THR A 152 9.63 -11.64 1.36
C THR A 152 8.52 -10.62 1.02
N ARG A 153 7.28 -10.86 1.43
CA ARG A 153 6.14 -9.96 1.15
C ARG A 153 5.57 -9.37 2.44
N ARG A 154 5.49 -8.05 2.50
CA ARG A 154 5.03 -7.29 3.67
C ARG A 154 3.84 -6.42 3.26
N PRO A 155 2.65 -6.61 3.85
CA PRO A 155 1.56 -5.67 3.63
C PRO A 155 1.93 -4.30 4.19
N VAL A 156 1.58 -3.24 3.45
CA VAL A 156 1.97 -1.85 3.74
C VAL A 156 0.80 -0.89 3.64
N LEU A 157 -0.25 -1.30 2.93
CA LEU A 157 -1.46 -0.52 2.72
C LEU A 157 -2.65 -1.48 2.73
N SER A 158 -3.72 -1.10 3.42
CA SER A 158 -5.02 -1.77 3.35
C SER A 158 -6.09 -0.83 2.79
N VAL A 159 -6.95 -1.36 1.94
CA VAL A 159 -8.03 -0.66 1.26
C VAL A 159 -9.34 -1.39 1.54
N GLY A 160 -10.22 -0.71 2.27
CA GLY A 160 -11.58 -1.11 2.52
C GLY A 160 -12.55 -0.44 1.56
N LEU A 161 -13.76 -0.99 1.46
CA LEU A 161 -14.84 -0.49 0.63
C LEU A 161 -16.05 -0.21 1.48
N ASP A 162 -16.66 0.96 1.26
CA ASP A 162 -17.92 1.29 1.91
C ASP A 162 -18.85 2.08 0.97
N MET A 163 -20.08 2.33 1.40
CA MET A 163 -21.07 3.16 0.72
C MET A 163 -21.65 4.18 1.69
N LEU A 164 -21.96 5.37 1.19
CA LEU A 164 -22.67 6.39 1.97
C LEU A 164 -24.09 5.92 2.33
N PRO A 165 -24.66 6.35 3.48
CA PRO A 165 -26.02 5.95 3.88
C PRO A 165 -27.09 6.18 2.82
N GLY A 166 -27.05 7.30 2.09
CA GLY A 166 -27.95 7.57 0.97
C GLY A 166 -27.79 6.56 -0.16
N ASP A 167 -26.57 6.32 -0.62
CA ASP A 167 -26.29 5.34 -1.69
C ASP A 167 -26.64 3.90 -1.26
N ARG A 168 -26.55 3.56 0.04
CA ARG A 168 -27.02 2.26 0.59
C ARG A 168 -28.54 2.10 0.49
N SER A 169 -29.28 3.19 0.69
CA SER A 169 -30.74 3.17 0.63
C SER A 169 -31.27 3.02 -0.80
N ASP A 170 -30.48 3.43 -1.78
CA ASP A 170 -30.76 3.30 -3.22
C ASP A 170 -30.48 1.90 -3.78
N LEU A 171 -29.84 1.02 -2.99
CA LEU A 171 -29.56 -0.36 -3.42
C LEU A 171 -30.84 -1.17 -3.67
N PRO A 172 -30.89 -2.02 -4.71
CA PRO A 172 -32.01 -2.91 -4.96
C PRO A 172 -32.29 -3.81 -3.77
N ALA A 173 -33.57 -3.89 -3.34
CA ALA A 173 -33.94 -4.55 -2.09
C ALA A 173 -33.48 -6.02 -2.00
N LEU A 174 -33.50 -6.74 -3.13
CA LEU A 174 -33.15 -8.17 -3.17
C LEU A 174 -31.64 -8.44 -3.13
N SER A 175 -30.79 -7.53 -3.59
CA SER A 175 -29.33 -7.71 -3.59
C SER A 175 -28.59 -6.88 -2.55
N ARG A 176 -29.27 -5.90 -1.93
CA ARG A 176 -28.72 -5.00 -0.91
C ARG A 176 -27.96 -5.74 0.19
N GLY A 177 -28.55 -6.81 0.75
CA GLY A 177 -27.94 -7.56 1.87
C GLY A 177 -26.59 -8.16 1.49
N GLU A 178 -26.52 -8.85 0.35
CA GLU A 178 -25.27 -9.49 -0.12
C GLU A 178 -24.24 -8.44 -0.57
N ILE A 179 -24.67 -7.33 -1.18
CA ILE A 179 -23.77 -6.22 -1.54
C ILE A 179 -23.10 -5.66 -0.28
N LEU A 180 -23.88 -5.29 0.73
CA LEU A 180 -23.33 -4.71 1.96
C LEU A 180 -22.47 -5.70 2.74
N LYS A 181 -22.85 -6.98 2.74
CA LYS A 181 -22.05 -8.06 3.33
C LYS A 181 -20.71 -8.21 2.61
N TYR A 182 -20.69 -8.17 1.28
CA TYR A 182 -19.45 -8.25 0.51
C TYR A 182 -18.50 -7.10 0.85
N LEU A 183 -19.01 -5.86 0.87
CA LEU A 183 -18.19 -4.67 1.16
C LEU A 183 -17.64 -4.69 2.59
N SER A 184 -18.43 -5.17 3.55
CA SER A 184 -18.03 -5.21 4.96
C SER A 184 -17.20 -6.43 5.36
N SER A 185 -17.06 -7.45 4.50
CA SER A 185 -16.37 -8.70 4.82
C SER A 185 -14.98 -8.85 4.21
N ARG A 186 -14.52 -7.89 3.40
CA ARG A 186 -13.27 -7.99 2.64
C ARG A 186 -12.48 -6.71 2.70
N TYR A 187 -11.16 -6.86 2.56
CA TYR A 187 -10.26 -5.76 2.30
C TYR A 187 -9.20 -6.20 1.29
N ILE A 188 -8.56 -5.22 0.68
CA ILE A 188 -7.46 -5.44 -0.24
C ILE A 188 -6.21 -4.86 0.38
N THR A 189 -5.10 -5.57 0.28
CA THR A 189 -3.82 -5.09 0.74
C THR A 189 -2.86 -4.95 -0.43
N ILE A 190 -2.14 -3.82 -0.46
CA ILE A 190 -0.96 -3.65 -1.29
C ILE A 190 0.26 -3.97 -0.42
N GLN A 191 1.18 -4.70 -1.00
CA GLN A 191 2.33 -5.29 -0.32
C GLN A 191 3.62 -4.88 -1.02
N ALA A 192 4.62 -4.58 -0.21
CA ALA A 192 5.97 -4.36 -0.66
C ALA A 192 6.74 -5.69 -0.71
N ARG A 193 7.58 -5.81 -1.74
CA ARG A 193 8.58 -6.86 -1.84
C ARG A 193 9.86 -6.37 -1.19
N VAL A 194 10.30 -7.11 -0.18
CA VAL A 194 11.56 -6.87 0.52
C VAL A 194 12.54 -7.95 0.08
N GLN A 195 13.68 -7.55 -0.46
CA GLN A 195 14.70 -8.45 -1.01
C GLN A 195 15.93 -8.47 -0.11
N LYS A 196 16.58 -9.63 -0.03
CA LYS A 196 17.86 -9.83 0.64
C LYS A 196 18.90 -10.15 -0.40
N ASP A 197 19.93 -9.32 -0.46
CA ASP A 197 21.08 -9.54 -1.32
C ASP A 197 21.78 -10.86 -0.92
N PRO A 198 22.01 -11.79 -1.86
CA PRO A 198 22.52 -13.12 -1.52
C PRO A 198 23.99 -13.12 -1.09
N VAL A 199 24.75 -12.07 -1.41
CA VAL A 199 26.19 -11.98 -1.12
C VAL A 199 26.43 -11.23 0.19
N THR A 200 25.85 -10.04 0.32
CA THR A 200 26.03 -9.14 1.46
C THR A 200 25.04 -9.40 2.59
N GLY A 201 23.91 -10.04 2.28
CA GLY A 201 22.81 -10.24 3.23
C GLY A 201 22.02 -8.96 3.53
N GLU A 202 22.34 -7.83 2.90
CA GLU A 202 21.64 -6.57 3.10
C GLU A 202 20.24 -6.59 2.50
N ILE A 203 19.33 -5.84 3.11
CA ILE A 203 17.92 -5.84 2.76
C ILE A 203 17.54 -4.52 2.07
N PHE A 204 16.79 -4.64 0.97
CA PHE A 204 16.33 -3.51 0.15
C PHE A 204 14.91 -3.73 -0.38
N LEU A 205 14.29 -2.68 -0.92
CA LEU A 205 12.96 -2.77 -1.52
C LEU A 205 13.04 -3.06 -3.02
N HIS A 206 12.08 -3.84 -3.50
CA HIS A 206 11.89 -4.07 -4.92
C HIS A 206 10.71 -3.26 -5.46
N HIS A 207 10.85 -2.73 -6.68
CA HIS A 207 9.91 -1.77 -7.27
C HIS A 207 8.50 -2.32 -7.56
N ARG A 208 8.32 -3.62 -7.77
CA ARG A 208 7.01 -4.21 -8.13
C ARG A 208 6.15 -4.48 -6.89
N PRO A 209 4.94 -3.90 -6.81
CA PRO A 209 4.01 -4.18 -5.73
C PRO A 209 3.23 -5.47 -5.97
N ILE A 210 2.70 -6.05 -4.89
CA ILE A 210 1.79 -7.20 -4.91
C ILE A 210 0.46 -6.77 -4.27
N ALA A 211 -0.66 -7.24 -4.79
CA ALA A 211 -1.98 -7.08 -4.19
C ALA A 211 -2.54 -8.42 -3.74
N ALA A 212 -3.25 -8.42 -2.62
CA ALA A 212 -4.01 -9.54 -2.12
C ALA A 212 -5.37 -9.07 -1.61
N MET A 213 -6.39 -9.90 -1.76
CA MET A 213 -7.68 -9.70 -1.13
C MET A 213 -7.80 -10.72 -0.02
N ALA A 214 -8.30 -10.30 1.13
CA ALA A 214 -8.44 -11.16 2.29
C ALA A 214 -9.75 -10.86 3.03
N PRO A 215 -10.31 -11.86 3.74
CA PRO A 215 -11.52 -11.65 4.53
C PRO A 215 -11.20 -10.88 5.81
N LEU A 216 -12.13 -10.03 6.23
CA LEU A 216 -12.15 -9.45 7.57
C LEU A 216 -12.75 -10.47 8.56
N PRO A 217 -12.37 -10.46 9.86
CA PRO A 217 -11.40 -9.58 10.53
C PRO A 217 -9.95 -10.11 10.56
N THR A 218 -9.73 -11.37 10.20
CA THR A 218 -8.46 -12.07 10.47
C THR A 218 -8.01 -12.95 9.31
N GLY A 219 -8.35 -12.59 8.08
CA GLY A 219 -7.94 -13.32 6.90
C GLY A 219 -6.43 -13.44 6.78
N THR A 220 -5.91 -14.64 6.99
CA THR A 220 -4.49 -14.99 6.79
C THR A 220 -4.24 -15.55 5.39
N LEU A 221 -5.30 -15.98 4.70
CA LEU A 221 -5.26 -16.51 3.34
C LEU A 221 -5.98 -15.57 2.37
N THR A 222 -5.48 -15.54 1.15
CA THR A 222 -6.05 -14.73 0.07
C THR A 222 -7.35 -15.32 -0.48
N GLU A 223 -8.24 -14.44 -0.94
CA GLU A 223 -9.46 -14.78 -1.66
C GLU A 223 -9.37 -14.45 -3.15
N SER A 224 -10.23 -15.06 -3.95
CA SER A 224 -10.29 -14.85 -5.40
C SER A 224 -10.78 -13.45 -5.72
N MET A 225 -9.96 -12.66 -6.42
CA MET A 225 -10.39 -11.36 -6.95
C MET A 225 -11.18 -11.51 -8.25
N SER A 226 -12.03 -10.53 -8.52
CA SER A 226 -12.68 -10.39 -9.81
C SER A 226 -11.73 -9.90 -10.89
N ASP A 227 -12.03 -10.19 -12.15
CA ASP A 227 -11.21 -9.70 -13.28
C ASP A 227 -11.21 -8.17 -13.33
N GLU A 228 -12.33 -7.53 -12.95
CA GLU A 228 -12.46 -6.08 -12.96
C GLU A 228 -11.71 -5.41 -11.79
N LEU A 229 -11.67 -6.09 -10.64
CA LEU A 229 -10.84 -5.66 -9.52
C LEU A 229 -9.36 -5.84 -9.85
N VAL A 230 -9.00 -6.93 -10.52
CA VAL A 230 -7.64 -7.14 -11.03
C VAL A 230 -7.27 -6.02 -12.02
N GLU A 231 -8.15 -5.64 -12.94
CA GLU A 231 -7.95 -4.52 -13.86
C GLU A 231 -7.75 -3.19 -13.11
N THR A 232 -8.58 -2.95 -12.08
CA THR A 232 -8.45 -1.79 -11.19
C THR A 232 -7.07 -1.76 -10.50
N LEU A 233 -6.60 -2.91 -10.00
CA LEU A 233 -5.30 -3.02 -9.33
C LEU A 233 -4.12 -2.81 -10.30
N GLN A 234 -4.30 -3.03 -11.60
CA GLN A 234 -3.27 -2.71 -12.61
C GLN A 234 -3.04 -1.20 -12.77
N ASN A 235 -3.90 -0.36 -12.21
CA ASN A 235 -3.68 1.08 -12.12
C ASN A 235 -2.70 1.48 -11.01
N TYR A 236 -2.42 0.58 -10.05
CA TYR A 236 -1.28 0.70 -9.16
C TYR A 236 -0.04 0.16 -9.88
N ARG A 237 0.90 1.06 -10.17
CA ARG A 237 2.13 0.72 -10.90
C ARG A 237 3.35 1.10 -10.08
N GLY A 238 4.22 0.12 -9.84
CA GLY A 238 5.57 0.32 -9.35
C GLY A 238 6.39 1.09 -10.37
N VAL A 239 6.67 2.36 -10.07
CA VAL A 239 7.48 3.22 -10.94
C VAL A 239 8.94 2.82 -10.83
N GLY A 240 9.43 2.63 -9.61
CA GLY A 240 10.82 2.30 -9.33
C GLY A 240 11.12 2.36 -7.84
N VAL A 241 12.39 2.15 -7.50
CA VAL A 241 12.95 2.52 -6.19
C VAL A 241 13.62 3.87 -6.36
N PHE A 242 13.31 4.84 -5.50
CA PHE A 242 13.92 6.16 -5.56
C PHE A 242 15.40 6.06 -5.17
N LEU A 243 16.26 6.55 -6.05
CA LEU A 243 17.71 6.63 -5.87
C LEU A 243 18.15 8.02 -6.32
N PRO A 244 18.64 8.89 -5.42
CA PRO A 244 19.10 10.23 -5.79
C PRO A 244 20.16 10.19 -6.89
N GLU A 245 20.19 11.24 -7.72
CA GLU A 245 21.16 11.33 -8.81
C GLU A 245 22.61 11.30 -8.27
N GLY A 246 23.45 10.48 -8.90
CA GLY A 246 24.85 10.31 -8.52
C GLY A 246 25.10 9.32 -7.37
N GLU A 247 24.05 8.77 -6.75
CA GLU A 247 24.21 7.72 -5.73
C GLU A 247 24.30 6.32 -6.34
N GLU A 248 25.12 5.46 -5.72
CA GLU A 248 25.24 4.07 -6.12
C GLU A 248 24.03 3.24 -5.64
N PRO A 249 23.55 2.26 -6.43
CA PRO A 249 22.41 1.43 -6.09
C PRO A 249 22.80 0.33 -5.09
N ILE A 250 23.23 0.71 -3.90
CA ILE A 250 23.50 -0.20 -2.78
C ILE A 250 22.23 -0.38 -1.93
N ALA A 251 22.15 -1.45 -1.14
CA ALA A 251 20.92 -1.78 -0.39
C ALA A 251 20.47 -0.64 0.53
N ALA A 252 21.43 0.09 1.11
CA ALA A 252 21.17 1.25 1.96
C ALA A 252 20.39 2.37 1.24
N ASN A 253 20.63 2.56 -0.06
CA ASN A 253 20.00 3.63 -0.87
C ASN A 253 18.71 3.15 -1.54
N LEU A 254 18.48 1.84 -1.62
CA LEU A 254 17.31 1.24 -2.28
C LEU A 254 16.15 0.96 -1.31
N ARG A 255 15.84 1.91 -0.45
CA ARG A 255 14.86 1.76 0.66
C ARG A 255 13.52 2.47 0.44
N THR A 256 13.33 3.15 -0.68
CA THR A 256 12.12 3.91 -0.96
C THR A 256 11.48 3.46 -2.25
N MET A 257 10.49 2.57 -2.18
CA MET A 257 9.69 2.17 -3.34
C MET A 257 8.67 3.26 -3.66
N VAL A 258 8.53 3.57 -4.95
CA VAL A 258 7.55 4.53 -5.46
C VAL A 258 6.54 3.82 -6.36
N LEU A 259 5.26 4.02 -6.05
CA LEU A 259 4.14 3.60 -6.88
C LEU A 259 3.36 4.83 -7.34
N LEU A 260 2.70 4.68 -8.48
CA LEU A 260 1.66 5.60 -8.95
C LEU A 260 0.34 4.86 -9.04
N ASN A 261 -0.71 5.48 -8.49
CA ASN A 261 -2.09 5.08 -8.67
C ASN A 261 -2.77 6.02 -9.68
N ARG A 262 -3.41 5.46 -10.70
CA ARG A 262 -4.31 6.20 -11.61
C ARG A 262 -5.75 5.93 -11.19
N SER A 263 -6.51 7.00 -10.97
CA SER A 263 -7.92 6.92 -10.58
C SER A 263 -8.79 7.85 -11.41
N GLU A 264 -10.04 7.47 -11.62
CA GLU A 264 -11.09 8.35 -12.14
C GLU A 264 -11.95 8.80 -10.97
N ARG A 265 -12.16 10.13 -10.86
CA ARG A 265 -12.90 10.74 -9.77
C ARG A 265 -13.94 11.70 -10.28
N LEU A 266 -15.13 11.65 -9.68
CA LEU A 266 -16.14 12.69 -9.86
C LEU A 266 -15.88 13.81 -8.84
N ASP A 267 -15.44 14.98 -9.31
CA ASP A 267 -15.31 16.15 -8.44
C ASP A 267 -16.71 16.64 -8.00
N PRO A 268 -16.89 17.15 -6.76
CA PRO A 268 -18.17 17.68 -6.32
C PRO A 268 -18.71 18.73 -7.28
N GLY A 269 -19.95 18.55 -7.76
CA GLY A 269 -20.59 19.45 -8.73
C GLY A 269 -20.18 19.23 -10.19
N SER A 270 -19.25 18.30 -10.48
CA SER A 270 -18.95 17.85 -11.84
C SER A 270 -19.80 16.64 -12.21
N ALA A 271 -20.25 16.57 -13.45
CA ALA A 271 -20.83 15.37 -14.06
C ALA A 271 -19.78 14.53 -14.81
N VAL A 272 -18.59 15.07 -15.03
CA VAL A 272 -17.52 14.45 -15.81
C VAL A 272 -16.43 13.97 -14.87
N PRO A 273 -16.13 12.65 -14.85
CA PRO A 273 -14.98 12.12 -14.12
C PRO A 273 -13.68 12.71 -14.65
N ARG A 274 -12.74 13.00 -13.76
CA ARG A 274 -11.38 13.41 -14.09
C ARG A 274 -10.39 12.33 -13.71
N LEU A 275 -9.35 12.18 -14.53
CA LEU A 275 -8.21 11.35 -14.21
C LEU A 275 -7.36 12.06 -13.16
N ARG A 276 -6.95 11.30 -12.15
CA ARG A 276 -6.12 11.75 -11.04
C ARG A 276 -5.01 10.74 -10.83
N PHE A 277 -3.81 11.23 -10.56
CA PHE A 277 -2.64 10.41 -10.33
C PHE A 277 -2.07 10.73 -8.95
N GLU A 278 -1.99 9.73 -8.08
CA GLU A 278 -1.45 9.90 -6.74
C GLU A 278 -0.25 8.99 -6.52
N TYR A 279 0.74 9.49 -5.79
CA TYR A 279 1.89 8.72 -5.38
C TYR A 279 1.57 7.90 -4.14
N LEU A 280 2.10 6.68 -4.11
CA LEU A 280 2.27 5.91 -2.89
C LEU A 280 3.77 5.63 -2.71
N PHE A 281 4.29 5.94 -1.53
CA PHE A 281 5.66 5.64 -1.15
C PHE A 281 5.66 4.55 -0.09
N VAL A 282 6.57 3.60 -0.22
CA VAL A 282 6.92 2.68 0.86
C VAL A 282 8.37 2.92 1.18
N HIS A 283 8.65 3.29 2.42
CA HIS A 283 9.97 3.60 2.90
C HIS A 283 10.35 2.65 4.03
N GLY A 284 11.50 1.99 3.89
CA GLY A 284 12.02 1.04 4.88
C GLY A 284 13.12 1.65 5.73
N GLN A 285 12.92 1.70 7.05
CA GLN A 285 13.96 2.07 8.00
C GLN A 285 14.62 0.82 8.61
N PRO A 286 15.96 0.76 8.74
CA PRO A 286 16.61 -0.33 9.44
C PRO A 286 16.18 -0.39 10.89
N LYS A 287 15.79 -1.58 11.38
CA LYS A 287 15.60 -1.78 12.81
C LYS A 287 16.96 -1.78 13.50
N SER A 288 17.25 -0.73 14.27
CA SER A 288 18.59 -0.37 14.76
C SER A 288 19.32 -1.36 15.68
N ASN A 289 18.82 -2.57 15.93
CA ASN A 289 19.32 -3.45 16.99
C ASN A 289 19.33 -4.97 16.65
N ARG A 290 19.28 -5.38 15.38
CA ARG A 290 19.36 -6.82 15.03
C ARG A 290 20.45 -7.12 14.01
N VAL A 291 21.18 -8.20 14.29
CA VAL A 291 22.19 -8.81 13.40
C VAL A 291 21.57 -9.25 12.07
N ASP A 292 20.27 -9.56 12.07
CA ASP A 292 19.43 -9.67 10.87
C ASP A 292 18.66 -8.36 10.67
N ALA A 293 19.19 -7.47 9.83
CA ALA A 293 18.66 -6.13 9.58
C ALA A 293 17.29 -6.15 8.88
N ASP A 294 16.20 -6.39 9.62
CA ASP A 294 14.83 -6.24 9.14
C ASP A 294 14.50 -4.76 8.90
N LEU A 295 13.62 -4.48 7.93
CA LEU A 295 13.14 -3.13 7.63
C LEU A 295 11.80 -2.89 8.34
N ASP A 296 11.70 -1.79 9.07
CA ASP A 296 10.42 -1.23 9.47
C ASP A 296 9.84 -0.43 8.30
N LEU A 297 8.66 -0.82 7.82
CA LEU A 297 8.08 -0.24 6.60
C LEU A 297 7.03 0.80 6.96
N HIS A 298 7.23 2.01 6.43
CA HIS A 298 6.29 3.11 6.53
C HIS A 298 5.68 3.37 5.15
N ALA A 299 4.36 3.55 5.10
CA ALA A 299 3.65 3.88 3.88
C ALA A 299 3.20 5.34 3.91
N PHE A 300 3.33 6.01 2.77
CA PHE A 300 2.87 7.37 2.58
C PHE A 300 2.07 7.46 1.29
N ALA A 301 1.02 8.26 1.28
CA ALA A 301 0.20 8.47 0.09
C ALA A 301 -0.02 9.95 -0.14
N THR A 302 0.05 10.40 -1.39
CA THR A 302 -0.35 11.77 -1.71
C THR A 302 -1.85 11.87 -1.94
N SER A 303 -2.41 13.05 -1.73
CA SER A 303 -3.78 13.41 -2.06
C SER A 303 -3.88 14.81 -2.64
N ASP A 304 -5.09 15.17 -3.07
CA ASP A 304 -5.44 16.50 -3.55
C ASP A 304 -4.50 16.98 -4.66
N ASP A 305 -4.37 16.18 -5.72
CA ASP A 305 -3.48 16.47 -6.85
C ASP A 305 -2.01 16.59 -6.42
N ARG A 306 -1.62 15.72 -5.49
CA ARG A 306 -0.26 15.66 -4.91
C ARG A 306 0.12 16.92 -4.13
N THR A 307 -0.85 17.61 -3.54
CA THR A 307 -0.61 18.79 -2.69
C THR A 307 -0.52 18.47 -1.20
N VAL A 308 -0.97 17.28 -0.80
CA VAL A 308 -0.86 16.79 0.59
C VAL A 308 -0.19 15.41 0.59
N LEU A 309 0.73 15.19 1.53
CA LEU A 309 1.33 13.89 1.82
C LEU A 309 0.78 13.36 3.14
N HIS A 310 0.25 12.14 3.12
CA HIS A 310 -0.25 11.44 4.30
C HIS A 310 0.75 10.36 4.71
N TRP A 311 1.21 10.39 5.96
CA TRP A 311 1.86 9.25 6.59
C TRP A 311 0.77 8.30 7.10
N LEU A 312 0.64 7.12 6.50
CA LEU A 312 -0.40 6.16 6.82
C LEU A 312 -0.13 5.48 8.17
N ARG A 313 -1.18 5.04 8.87
CA ARG A 313 -1.01 4.22 10.06
C ARG A 313 -0.36 2.87 9.71
N ASP A 314 0.41 2.34 10.65
CA ASP A 314 1.11 1.06 10.50
C ASP A 314 0.15 -0.06 10.06
N ASP A 315 0.66 -0.96 9.21
CA ASP A 315 -0.08 -2.12 8.70
C ASP A 315 -0.40 -3.12 9.83
N LYS A 316 -1.54 -2.89 10.47
CA LYS A 316 -2.23 -3.88 11.27
C LYS A 316 -3.29 -4.52 10.40
N THR A 317 -3.40 -5.85 10.45
CA THR A 317 -4.49 -6.57 9.78
C THR A 317 -5.82 -5.96 10.22
N PRO A 318 -6.59 -5.35 9.30
CA PRO A 318 -7.81 -4.65 9.66
C PRO A 318 -8.84 -5.65 10.16
N ARG A 319 -9.57 -5.30 11.23
CA ARG A 319 -10.68 -6.13 11.74
C ARG A 319 -12.01 -5.70 11.15
N ARG A 320 -12.10 -4.44 10.75
CA ARG A 320 -13.26 -3.81 10.11
C ARG A 320 -12.78 -2.98 8.93
N VAL A 321 -13.69 -2.66 8.02
CA VAL A 321 -13.43 -1.73 6.91
C VAL A 321 -12.86 -0.41 7.43
N ASP A 322 -13.39 0.09 8.55
CA ASP A 322 -12.93 1.36 9.12
C ASP A 322 -11.49 1.35 9.65
N ASP A 323 -10.93 0.17 9.93
CA ASP A 323 -9.54 -0.01 10.36
C ASP A 323 -8.56 0.03 9.18
N CYS A 324 -9.05 0.09 7.93
CA CYS A 324 -8.19 0.13 6.75
C CYS A 324 -7.50 1.50 6.61
N CYS A 325 -6.28 1.50 6.10
CA CYS A 325 -5.52 2.73 5.81
C CYS A 325 -6.27 3.65 4.83
N LEU A 326 -7.02 3.06 3.92
CA LEU A 326 -7.88 3.73 2.95
C LEU A 326 -9.27 3.12 2.98
N VAL A 327 -10.31 3.95 2.97
CA VAL A 327 -11.69 3.51 2.76
C VAL A 327 -12.23 4.24 1.55
N SER A 328 -12.52 3.49 0.49
CA SER A 328 -13.12 4.01 -0.73
C SER A 328 -14.64 3.94 -0.62
N PHE A 329 -15.31 5.10 -0.70
CA PHE A 329 -16.76 5.18 -0.71
C PHE A 329 -17.29 5.08 -2.15
N ILE A 330 -18.06 4.03 -2.42
CA ILE A 330 -18.53 3.69 -3.76
C ILE A 330 -20.02 3.94 -3.90
N ARG A 331 -20.45 4.15 -5.15
CA ARG A 331 -21.85 4.16 -5.56
C ARG A 331 -21.99 3.29 -6.79
N PHE A 332 -22.99 2.42 -6.81
CA PHE A 332 -23.39 1.72 -8.03
C PHE A 332 -24.25 2.63 -8.90
N THR A 333 -23.85 2.80 -10.15
CA THR A 333 -24.53 3.69 -11.12
C THR A 333 -25.46 2.93 -12.05
N ASP A 334 -25.21 1.63 -12.25
CA ASP A 334 -26.03 0.78 -13.08
C ASP A 334 -26.14 -0.64 -12.50
N PHE A 335 -27.22 -1.33 -12.87
CA PHE A 335 -27.50 -2.71 -12.47
C PHE A 335 -27.99 -3.56 -13.66
N SER A 336 -27.36 -4.72 -13.83
CA SER A 336 -27.70 -5.73 -14.83
C SER A 336 -28.68 -6.80 -14.30
N HIS A 337 -29.12 -7.68 -15.20
CA HIS A 337 -29.95 -8.86 -14.92
C HIS A 337 -31.21 -8.54 -14.10
N GLY A 338 -32.01 -7.58 -14.57
CA GLY A 338 -33.25 -7.19 -13.88
C GLY A 338 -33.03 -6.35 -12.63
N GLY A 339 -31.85 -5.72 -12.50
CA GLY A 339 -31.54 -4.81 -11.39
C GLY A 339 -30.95 -5.51 -10.16
N PHE A 340 -30.50 -6.75 -10.26
CA PHE A 340 -29.96 -7.49 -9.11
C PHE A 340 -28.47 -7.34 -8.93
N TYR A 341 -27.74 -7.25 -10.04
CA TYR A 341 -26.29 -7.28 -10.03
C TYR A 341 -25.83 -5.91 -10.43
N PRO A 342 -25.07 -5.19 -9.60
CA PRO A 342 -24.47 -3.98 -10.10
C PRO A 342 -23.72 -4.28 -11.42
N SER A 343 -23.67 -3.34 -12.35
CA SER A 343 -22.89 -3.45 -13.59
C SER A 343 -21.83 -2.37 -13.69
N GLU A 344 -22.06 -1.23 -13.03
CA GLU A 344 -21.13 -0.12 -13.00
C GLU A 344 -21.11 0.48 -11.60
N SER A 345 -19.94 0.95 -11.18
CA SER A 345 -19.81 1.77 -9.99
C SER A 345 -18.82 2.91 -10.17
N GLN A 346 -18.97 3.90 -9.29
CA GLN A 346 -18.14 5.08 -9.25
C GLN A 346 -17.67 5.31 -7.81
N THR A 347 -16.43 5.77 -7.68
CA THR A 347 -15.89 6.23 -6.41
C THR A 347 -16.39 7.65 -6.14
N ARG A 348 -17.04 7.86 -5.00
CA ARG A 348 -17.47 9.19 -4.54
C ARG A 348 -16.28 9.96 -3.97
N TYR A 349 -15.64 9.38 -2.97
CA TYR A 349 -14.46 9.92 -2.31
C TYR A 349 -13.73 8.80 -1.57
N ALA A 350 -12.59 9.15 -0.99
CA ALA A 350 -11.85 8.27 -0.12
C ALA A 350 -11.62 8.91 1.23
N ARG A 351 -11.67 8.11 2.28
CA ARG A 351 -11.13 8.47 3.58
C ARG A 351 -9.75 7.86 3.71
N ILE A 352 -8.77 8.68 4.09
CA ILE A 352 -7.40 8.24 4.40
C ILE A 352 -7.25 8.22 5.92
N ASP A 353 -6.95 7.05 6.49
CA ASP A 353 -6.58 6.94 7.90
C ASP A 353 -5.07 7.17 8.05
N ALA A 354 -4.72 8.45 8.18
CA ALA A 354 -3.35 8.90 8.33
C ALA A 354 -2.95 9.05 9.80
N ARG A 355 -1.70 8.71 10.11
CA ARG A 355 -1.03 9.07 11.37
C ARG A 355 -0.74 10.57 11.42
N ALA A 356 -0.30 11.14 10.31
CA ALA A 356 0.00 12.57 10.15
C ALA A 356 -0.17 12.98 8.68
N SER A 357 -0.43 14.26 8.44
CA SER A 357 -0.54 14.84 7.09
C SER A 357 0.32 16.09 6.99
N PHE A 358 0.86 16.33 5.81
CA PHE A 358 1.83 17.38 5.53
C PHE A 358 1.46 18.05 4.21
N ALA A 359 1.39 19.38 4.17
CA ALA A 359 1.27 20.11 2.92
C ALA A 359 2.59 19.98 2.14
N VAL A 360 2.50 19.68 0.84
CA VAL A 360 3.70 19.48 0.02
C VAL A 360 4.52 20.76 -0.11
N ASP A 361 3.88 21.93 -0.06
CA ASP A 361 4.58 23.22 -0.02
C ASP A 361 5.40 23.40 1.27
N ASP A 362 4.87 22.97 2.43
CA ASP A 362 5.61 22.99 3.70
C ASP A 362 6.82 22.03 3.64
N LEU A 363 6.64 20.86 3.02
CA LEU A 363 7.73 19.90 2.80
C LEU A 363 8.80 20.44 1.84
N ALA A 364 8.41 21.19 0.81
CA ALA A 364 9.34 21.86 -0.09
C ALA A 364 10.16 22.93 0.63
N ALA A 365 9.50 23.74 1.48
CA ALA A 365 10.19 24.71 2.33
C ALA A 365 11.19 24.04 3.28
N TYR A 366 10.79 22.95 3.93
CA TYR A 366 11.69 22.16 4.79
C TYR A 366 12.90 21.61 4.01
N SER A 367 12.66 20.96 2.86
CA SER A 367 13.74 20.44 2.01
C SER A 367 14.72 21.54 1.57
N LYS A 368 14.21 22.74 1.29
CA LYS A 368 15.04 23.91 0.95
C LYS A 368 15.89 24.38 2.13
N GLU A 369 15.32 24.46 3.33
CA GLU A 369 16.05 24.82 4.55
C GLU A 369 17.17 23.83 4.88
N GLN A 370 16.96 22.54 4.60
CA GLN A 370 17.98 21.49 4.75
C GLN A 370 19.02 21.48 3.62
N GLY A 371 18.86 22.29 2.58
CA GLY A 371 19.75 22.33 1.42
C GLY A 371 19.62 21.09 0.51
N TRP A 372 18.48 20.41 0.54
CA TRP A 372 18.22 19.19 -0.21
C TRP A 372 17.71 19.41 -1.64
N GLY A 373 17.18 20.59 -1.92
CA GLY A 373 16.60 20.94 -3.22
C GLY A 373 15.52 22.02 -3.07
N GLU A 374 14.90 22.40 -4.19
CA GLU A 374 13.76 23.34 -4.18
C GLU A 374 12.42 22.60 -4.13
N GLY A 375 12.37 21.34 -4.56
CA GLY A 375 11.18 20.50 -4.53
C GLY A 375 11.08 19.65 -3.26
N ALA A 376 9.85 19.38 -2.83
CA ALA A 376 9.59 18.50 -1.68
C ALA A 376 10.24 17.13 -1.84
N PHE A 377 10.25 16.57 -3.05
CA PHE A 377 10.67 15.19 -3.30
C PHE A 377 12.09 15.04 -3.89
N ASP A 378 12.88 16.11 -3.93
CA ASP A 378 14.24 16.09 -4.50
C ASP A 378 15.17 15.14 -3.72
N ARG A 379 15.01 15.06 -2.39
CA ARG A 379 15.68 14.10 -1.50
C ARG A 379 14.66 13.27 -0.73
N LEU A 380 13.78 12.60 -1.47
CA LEU A 380 12.66 11.85 -0.88
C LEU A 380 13.06 10.93 0.30
N PRO A 381 14.11 10.08 0.23
CA PRO A 381 14.46 9.22 1.37
C PRO A 381 14.76 10.01 2.65
N ALA A 382 15.58 11.07 2.54
CA ALA A 382 15.93 11.91 3.69
C ALA A 382 14.71 12.66 4.27
N LEU A 383 13.79 13.10 3.40
CA LEU A 383 12.54 13.70 3.84
C LEU A 383 11.65 12.71 4.59
N LEU A 384 11.49 11.49 4.08
CA LEU A 384 10.69 10.47 4.75
C LEU A 384 11.32 10.04 6.08
N ASP A 385 12.66 9.94 6.14
CA ASP A 385 13.39 9.70 7.39
C ASP A 385 13.10 10.80 8.43
N ALA A 386 13.16 12.08 8.04
CA ALA A 386 12.86 13.21 8.91
C ALA A 386 11.39 13.20 9.40
N ILE A 387 10.45 12.82 8.55
CA ILE A 387 9.04 12.66 8.95
C ILE A 387 8.88 11.54 9.99
N VAL A 388 9.51 10.38 9.76
CA VAL A 388 9.41 9.24 10.69
C VAL A 388 10.10 9.55 12.03
N ALA A 389 11.23 10.27 11.99
CA ALA A 389 11.94 10.75 13.18
C ALA A 389 11.15 11.82 13.96
N GLY A 390 10.19 12.49 13.33
CA GLY A 390 9.38 13.55 13.93
C GLY A 390 10.01 14.95 13.84
N ASP A 391 10.99 15.12 12.96
CA ASP A 391 11.67 16.40 12.73
C ASP A 391 10.83 17.38 11.89
N VAL A 392 9.86 16.85 11.14
CA VAL A 392 8.90 17.62 10.36
C VAL A 392 7.57 17.69 11.10
N ALA A 393 7.09 18.91 11.37
CA ALA A 393 5.81 19.12 12.02
C ALA A 393 4.64 18.79 11.06
N PRO A 394 3.61 18.04 11.50
CA PRO A 394 2.41 17.84 10.72
C PRO A 394 1.72 19.18 10.44
N SER A 395 1.23 19.36 9.21
CA SER A 395 0.49 20.56 8.85
C SER A 395 -0.90 20.53 9.51
N ALA A 396 -1.41 21.70 9.90
CA ALA A 396 -2.81 21.88 10.29
C ALA A 396 -3.76 21.81 9.08
N VAL A 397 -3.43 21.01 8.07
CA VAL A 397 -4.34 20.69 6.97
C VAL A 397 -5.52 20.04 7.64
N GLY A 398 -6.65 20.76 7.66
CA GLY A 398 -7.83 20.34 8.37
C GLY A 398 -8.16 18.92 7.94
N VAL A 399 -7.99 17.97 8.85
CA VAL A 399 -8.65 16.67 8.75
C VAL A 399 -10.12 16.98 8.98
N GLN A 400 -10.77 17.58 7.97
CA GLN A 400 -12.21 17.70 7.94
C GLN A 400 -12.72 16.29 7.72
N SER A 401 -12.90 15.59 8.83
CA SER A 401 -13.77 14.43 8.90
C SER A 401 -15.13 14.85 8.35
N THR A 402 -15.41 14.52 7.09
CA THR A 402 -16.75 14.62 6.52
C THR A 402 -17.60 13.44 7.01
N ALA A 403 -17.56 13.14 8.31
CA ALA A 403 -18.67 12.48 8.96
C ALA A 403 -19.78 13.53 9.04
N GLY A 404 -20.59 13.60 7.99
CA GLY A 404 -21.82 14.36 8.00
C GLY A 404 -22.59 14.01 9.26
N ASP A 405 -22.80 15.01 10.10
CA ASP A 405 -23.63 14.94 11.28
C ASP A 405 -25.06 14.64 10.80
N SER A 406 -25.41 13.36 10.70
CA SER A 406 -26.77 12.91 10.42
C SER A 406 -27.56 12.93 11.72
N THR A 407 -27.80 14.13 12.24
CA THR A 407 -28.94 14.41 13.10
C THR A 407 -30.09 14.81 12.19
N HIS A 408 -30.89 13.81 11.76
CA HIS A 408 -32.36 13.83 11.68
C HIS A 408 -32.90 12.58 10.99
#